data_AF-A0A1V6JZX5-F1
#
_entry.id   AF-A0A1V6JZX5-F1
#
_cell.length_a   1.000
_cell.length_b   1.000
_cell.length_c   1.000
_cell.angle_alpha   90.00
_cell.angle_beta   90.00
_cell.angle_gamma   90.00
#
_symmetry.space_group_name_H-M   'P 1'
#
loop_
_entity.id
_entity.type
_entity.pdbx_description
1 polymer ?
#
loop_
_entity_poly.entity_id
_entity_poly.type
_entity_poly.pdbx_seq_one_letter_code
_entity_poly.pdbx_strand_id
1 'polypeptide(L)'
;MQTLPDFRLGINSTPLFSAPSDPSERRFWHSLYWNLSSHYVSMDTRREESRTTHSGLRTASEISASERVLDFLSVSPRIGGVFTVYDRDRSGGRYPWWAAGTGSLSLSSDVYGTFQEGGLGYTAFRHTISPRAVIRWSPESHLAGGDDGISLSPADSASTKYWTFSDFSLPSSGGTVQFGLFQSLEAKRESPSGIEKTELASLDLAVSYDMDPGDSERSFSPLSASLNLTPVTLARFRADAAWDLYDRELISMGFTTSLQIVGNDRTLVPDSVSFQGLPYRLSFTHHYTRGFDGADDLSKIRASASLELTPSWSIDYTTYYDISKGSFINQSYTLRRDLHCWEALFVRHISDMDSGFYFRINIVDLPDIKVEQHVSNF
;
A
#
# COMPACT_ATOMS: atom_id res chain seq x y z
N MET A 1 25.46 -9.80 -15.43
CA MET A 1 25.23 -10.95 -14.51
C MET A 1 24.34 -11.94 -15.23
N GLN A 2 24.66 -13.22 -15.16
CA GLN A 2 23.85 -14.28 -15.79
C GLN A 2 23.48 -15.31 -14.72
N THR A 3 22.20 -15.62 -14.57
CA THR A 3 21.66 -16.57 -13.59
C THR A 3 21.44 -17.91 -14.26
N LEU A 4 22.26 -18.93 -13.98
CA LEU A 4 22.13 -20.27 -14.58
C LEU A 4 22.79 -21.36 -13.72
N PRO A 5 22.07 -22.39 -13.23
CA PRO A 5 20.60 -22.59 -13.19
C PRO A 5 19.90 -22.02 -11.93
N ASP A 6 18.58 -21.77 -12.04
CA ASP A 6 17.65 -21.34 -10.97
C ASP A 6 16.55 -22.41 -10.79
N PHE A 7 16.42 -22.96 -9.59
CA PHE A 7 15.40 -23.95 -9.22
C PHE A 7 14.61 -23.50 -8.00
N ARG A 8 13.28 -23.49 -8.10
CA ARG A 8 12.38 -23.15 -6.99
C ARG A 8 11.41 -24.29 -6.71
N LEU A 9 11.28 -24.63 -5.44
CA LEU A 9 10.31 -25.57 -4.92
C LEU A 9 9.50 -24.89 -3.82
N GLY A 10 8.18 -25.03 -3.86
CA GLY A 10 7.28 -24.43 -2.89
C GLY A 10 6.18 -25.41 -2.51
N ILE A 11 6.00 -25.62 -1.21
CA ILE A 11 4.82 -26.23 -0.63
C ILE A 11 4.03 -25.08 -0.02
N ASN A 12 2.86 -24.81 -0.61
CA ASN A 12 1.94 -23.81 -0.09
C ASN A 12 1.49 -24.18 1.32
N SER A 13 0.98 -23.18 2.07
CA SER A 13 0.43 -23.38 3.41
C SER A 13 -0.56 -24.54 3.43
N THR A 14 -0.19 -25.62 4.12
CA THR A 14 -0.94 -26.89 4.17
C THR A 14 -1.16 -27.26 5.64
N PRO A 15 -2.33 -27.78 6.02
CA PRO A 15 -2.56 -28.22 7.40
C PRO A 15 -1.59 -29.33 7.79
N LEU A 16 -0.95 -29.18 8.95
CA LEU A 16 -0.01 -30.17 9.50
C LEU A 16 -0.75 -31.45 9.93
N PHE A 17 -1.99 -31.29 10.38
CA PHE A 17 -2.90 -32.37 10.76
C PHE A 17 -4.25 -32.18 10.09
N SER A 18 -4.83 -33.25 9.56
CA SER A 18 -6.17 -33.22 8.97
C SER A 18 -7.22 -32.88 10.03
N ALA A 19 -8.08 -31.90 9.77
CA ALA A 19 -9.19 -31.58 10.65
C ALA A 19 -10.27 -32.70 10.59
N PRO A 20 -10.76 -33.20 11.73
CA PRO A 20 -11.91 -34.11 11.78
C PRO A 20 -13.15 -33.49 11.12
N SER A 21 -14.00 -34.35 10.55
CA SER A 21 -15.29 -33.94 9.99
C SER A 21 -16.24 -33.41 11.06
N ASP A 22 -16.17 -33.98 12.28
CA ASP A 22 -16.92 -33.51 13.43
C ASP A 22 -16.21 -32.29 14.07
N PRO A 23 -16.85 -31.11 14.11
CA PRO A 23 -16.29 -29.92 14.75
C PRO A 23 -15.96 -30.11 16.24
N SER A 24 -16.67 -31.00 16.96
CA SER A 24 -16.46 -31.24 18.39
C SER A 24 -15.15 -31.97 18.70
N GLU A 25 -14.60 -32.69 17.72
CA GLU A 25 -13.32 -33.38 17.82
C GLU A 25 -12.13 -32.49 17.45
N ARG A 26 -12.40 -31.27 16.96
CA ARG A 26 -11.34 -30.31 16.59
C ARG A 26 -10.61 -29.81 17.84
N ARG A 27 -9.33 -30.12 17.87
CA ARG A 27 -8.31 -29.61 18.80
C ARG A 27 -7.44 -28.54 18.14
N PHE A 28 -6.69 -27.79 18.96
CA PHE A 28 -5.83 -26.69 18.52
C PHE A 28 -4.79 -27.09 17.47
N TRP A 29 -4.29 -28.32 17.48
CA TRP A 29 -3.29 -28.74 16.48
C TRP A 29 -3.87 -28.88 15.07
N HIS A 30 -5.19 -28.96 14.90
CA HIS A 30 -5.81 -28.97 13.57
C HIS A 30 -5.88 -27.58 12.91
N SER A 31 -5.49 -26.52 13.62
CA SER A 31 -5.28 -25.18 13.04
C SER A 31 -3.82 -24.90 12.73
N LEU A 32 -2.92 -25.88 12.91
CA LEU A 32 -1.51 -25.74 12.54
C LEU A 32 -1.35 -25.91 11.03
N TYR A 33 -0.76 -24.91 10.41
CA TYR A 33 -0.37 -24.92 9.01
C TYR A 33 1.13 -24.82 8.89
N TRP A 34 1.66 -25.49 7.88
CA TRP A 34 3.08 -25.46 7.56
C TRP A 34 3.29 -25.14 6.08
N ASN A 35 4.38 -24.45 5.79
CA ASN A 35 4.85 -24.22 4.44
C ASN A 35 6.34 -24.50 4.31
N LEU A 36 6.79 -24.67 3.07
CA LEU A 36 8.20 -24.81 2.72
C LEU A 36 8.45 -24.07 1.43
N SER A 37 9.52 -23.30 1.39
CA SER A 37 10.05 -22.74 0.15
C SER A 37 11.55 -23.04 0.08
N SER A 38 11.99 -23.51 -1.08
CA SER A 38 13.40 -23.79 -1.35
C SER A 38 13.78 -23.17 -2.68
N HIS A 39 14.91 -22.49 -2.71
CA HIS A 39 15.43 -21.83 -3.90
C HIS A 39 16.92 -22.11 -4.02
N TYR A 40 17.31 -22.75 -5.12
CA TYR A 40 18.69 -22.90 -5.52
C TYR A 40 18.97 -21.96 -6.69
N VAL A 41 20.05 -21.19 -6.63
CA VAL A 41 20.48 -20.36 -7.74
C VAL A 41 21.99 -20.32 -7.84
N SER A 42 22.49 -20.32 -9.08
CA SER A 42 23.89 -20.03 -9.40
C SER A 42 23.99 -18.74 -10.21
N MET A 43 24.82 -17.82 -9.73
CA MET A 43 24.98 -16.48 -10.26
C MET A 43 26.42 -16.25 -10.74
N ASP A 44 26.56 -16.00 -12.05
CA ASP A 44 27.84 -15.67 -12.68
C ASP A 44 27.98 -14.15 -12.80
N THR A 45 28.98 -13.60 -12.09
CA THR A 45 29.34 -12.19 -12.13
C THR A 45 30.64 -12.03 -12.89
N ARG A 46 30.56 -11.39 -14.07
CA ARG A 46 31.71 -11.01 -14.88
C ARG A 46 32.05 -9.54 -14.65
N ARG A 47 33.29 -9.28 -14.27
CA ARG A 47 33.96 -7.98 -14.28
C ARG A 47 35.10 -8.03 -15.32
N GLU A 48 35.65 -6.88 -15.70
CA GLU A 48 36.65 -6.77 -16.79
C GLU A 48 37.84 -7.74 -16.62
N GLU A 49 38.27 -8.00 -15.37
CA GLU A 49 39.42 -8.88 -15.08
C GLU A 49 39.06 -10.13 -14.25
N SER A 50 37.79 -10.35 -13.88
CA SER A 50 37.42 -11.47 -13.03
C SER A 50 36.03 -12.04 -13.31
N ARG A 51 35.92 -13.37 -13.17
CA ARG A 51 34.67 -14.10 -13.24
C ARG A 51 34.47 -14.83 -11.92
N THR A 52 33.45 -14.44 -11.16
CA THR A 52 33.08 -15.13 -9.92
C THR A 52 31.72 -15.78 -10.09
N THR A 53 31.63 -17.05 -9.69
CA THR A 53 30.37 -17.77 -9.64
C THR A 53 30.05 -18.02 -8.18
N HIS A 54 28.85 -17.65 -7.77
CA HIS A 54 28.32 -17.91 -6.44
C HIS A 54 27.06 -18.75 -6.58
N SER A 55 26.99 -19.84 -5.85
CA SER A 55 25.81 -20.71 -5.86
C SER A 55 25.32 -20.91 -4.44
N GLY A 56 24.01 -21.08 -4.26
CA GLY A 56 23.48 -21.40 -2.94
C GLY A 56 22.13 -22.07 -3.01
N LEU A 57 21.76 -22.72 -1.91
CA LEU A 57 20.42 -23.22 -1.64
C LEU A 57 19.90 -22.53 -0.37
N ARG A 58 18.76 -21.86 -0.50
CA ARG A 58 18.00 -21.29 0.61
C ARG A 58 16.75 -22.12 0.81
N THR A 59 16.43 -22.46 2.05
CA THR A 59 15.20 -23.13 2.46
C THR A 59 14.57 -22.36 3.60
N ALA A 60 13.32 -21.97 3.47
CA ALA A 60 12.54 -21.34 4.52
C ALA A 60 11.28 -22.15 4.81
N SER A 61 10.93 -22.26 6.09
CA SER A 61 9.81 -23.04 6.57
C SER A 61 9.13 -22.30 7.71
N GLU A 62 7.81 -22.20 7.69
CA GLU A 62 7.01 -21.61 8.76
C GLU A 62 5.93 -22.58 9.23
N ILE A 63 5.74 -22.65 10.54
CA ILE A 63 4.57 -23.22 11.19
C ILE A 63 3.74 -22.06 11.71
N SER A 64 2.46 -22.04 11.41
CA SER A 64 1.52 -21.01 11.84
C SER A 64 0.27 -21.63 12.44
N ALA A 65 -0.36 -20.91 13.37
CA ALA A 65 -1.67 -21.24 13.88
C ALA A 65 -2.54 -19.98 13.90
N SER A 66 -3.86 -20.15 13.94
CA SER A 66 -4.81 -19.07 14.17
C SER A 66 -5.99 -19.62 14.94
N GLU A 67 -6.15 -19.17 16.18
CA GLU A 67 -7.20 -19.60 17.08
C GLU A 67 -7.94 -18.40 17.66
N ARG A 68 -9.22 -18.61 17.99
CA ARG A 68 -10.01 -17.63 18.73
C ARG A 68 -10.16 -18.11 20.17
N VAL A 69 -9.57 -17.37 21.09
CA VAL A 69 -9.57 -17.62 22.53
C VAL A 69 -10.68 -16.79 23.16
N LEU A 70 -11.50 -17.42 24.01
CA LEU A 70 -12.63 -16.78 24.72
C LEU A 70 -13.64 -16.07 23.79
N ASP A 71 -13.75 -16.49 22.53
CA ASP A 71 -14.66 -15.91 21.52
C ASP A 71 -14.49 -14.41 21.21
N PHE A 72 -13.49 -13.72 21.76
CA PHE A 72 -13.21 -12.32 21.46
C PHE A 72 -11.75 -12.05 21.06
N LEU A 73 -10.79 -12.86 21.51
CA LEU A 73 -9.37 -12.66 21.26
C LEU A 73 -8.88 -13.61 20.17
N SER A 74 -8.49 -13.09 19.01
CA SER A 74 -7.73 -13.84 18.02
C SER A 74 -6.26 -13.90 18.42
N VAL A 75 -5.70 -15.11 18.39
CA VAL A 75 -4.30 -15.40 18.69
C VAL A 75 -3.72 -16.18 17.51
N SER A 76 -2.75 -15.59 16.83
CA SER A 76 -2.11 -16.18 15.65
C SER A 76 -0.59 -16.24 15.80
N PRO A 77 -0.05 -17.30 16.43
CA PRO A 77 1.39 -17.51 16.52
C PRO A 77 1.95 -18.02 15.20
N ARG A 78 3.20 -17.66 14.89
CA ARG A 78 3.99 -18.22 13.80
C ARG A 78 5.43 -18.41 14.25
N ILE A 79 6.00 -19.55 13.88
CA ILE A 79 7.40 -19.87 14.12
C ILE A 79 7.99 -20.29 12.79
N GLY A 80 9.01 -19.56 12.36
CA GLY A 80 9.71 -19.77 11.11
C GLY A 80 11.17 -20.13 11.32
N GLY A 81 11.77 -20.65 10.27
CA GLY A 81 13.20 -20.87 10.19
C GLY A 81 13.68 -20.74 8.76
N VAL A 82 14.88 -20.18 8.60
CA VAL A 82 15.60 -20.09 7.34
C VAL A 82 16.91 -20.84 7.49
N PHE A 83 17.19 -21.72 6.54
CA PHE A 83 18.46 -22.41 6.36
C PHE A 83 19.04 -21.99 5.01
N THR A 84 20.30 -21.58 4.98
CA THR A 84 20.97 -21.24 3.72
C THR A 84 22.34 -21.89 3.68
N VAL A 85 22.67 -22.54 2.58
CA VAL A 85 24.00 -23.08 2.28
C VAL A 85 24.52 -22.43 1.00
N TYR A 86 25.80 -22.10 0.99
CA TYR A 86 26.50 -21.51 -0.15
C TYR A 86 27.51 -22.51 -0.71
N ASP A 87 27.99 -22.30 -1.93
CA ASP A 87 29.13 -23.04 -2.45
C ASP A 87 30.43 -22.63 -1.76
N ARG A 88 30.61 -21.32 -1.53
CA ARG A 88 31.76 -20.75 -0.82
C ARG A 88 31.43 -19.51 0.00
N ASP A 89 32.19 -19.29 1.08
CA ASP A 89 32.15 -18.04 1.84
C ASP A 89 33.04 -16.95 1.21
N ARG A 90 33.07 -15.77 1.83
CA ARG A 90 33.90 -14.63 1.41
C ARG A 90 35.41 -14.87 1.55
N SER A 91 35.82 -15.79 2.42
CA SER A 91 37.21 -16.22 2.61
C SER A 91 37.62 -17.41 1.72
N GLY A 92 36.69 -17.96 0.92
CA GLY A 92 36.92 -19.10 0.04
C GLY A 92 36.72 -20.48 0.67
N GLY A 93 36.30 -20.54 1.94
CA GLY A 93 35.88 -21.76 2.63
C GLY A 93 34.67 -22.39 1.95
N ARG A 94 34.56 -23.72 2.01
CA ARG A 94 33.60 -24.47 1.18
C ARG A 94 32.34 -24.84 1.96
N TYR A 95 31.22 -24.82 1.25
CA TYR A 95 29.91 -25.23 1.78
C TYR A 95 29.52 -24.60 3.11
N PRO A 96 29.75 -23.29 3.32
CA PRO A 96 29.35 -22.66 4.56
C PRO A 96 27.81 -22.59 4.59
N TRP A 97 27.23 -22.78 5.76
CA TRP A 97 25.79 -22.72 5.93
C TRP A 97 25.41 -22.01 7.22
N TRP A 98 24.20 -21.48 7.25
CA TRP A 98 23.62 -20.95 8.47
C TRP A 98 22.14 -21.30 8.59
N ALA A 99 21.65 -21.31 9.83
CA ALA A 99 20.25 -21.46 10.17
C ALA A 99 19.83 -20.43 11.22
N ALA A 100 18.72 -19.73 10.97
CA ALA A 100 18.15 -18.75 11.88
C ALA A 100 16.64 -18.99 12.06
N GLY A 101 16.15 -18.84 13.28
CA GLY A 101 14.73 -18.93 13.61
C GLY A 101 14.07 -17.56 13.69
N THR A 102 12.77 -17.51 13.47
CA THR A 102 11.95 -16.30 13.65
C THR A 102 10.66 -16.65 14.38
N GLY A 103 10.17 -15.76 15.23
CA GLY A 103 8.90 -15.88 15.91
C GLY A 103 8.01 -14.69 15.63
N SER A 104 6.71 -14.91 15.50
CA SER A 104 5.72 -13.84 15.57
C SER A 104 4.47 -14.28 16.33
N LEU A 105 3.82 -13.33 16.98
CA LEU A 105 2.55 -13.52 17.66
C LEU A 105 1.66 -12.34 17.33
N SER A 106 0.55 -12.60 16.65
CA SER A 106 -0.47 -11.58 16.39
C SER A 106 -1.65 -11.79 17.33
N LEU A 107 -2.04 -10.71 18.00
CA LEU A 107 -3.17 -10.64 18.91
C LEU A 107 -4.13 -9.57 18.40
N SER A 108 -5.41 -9.89 18.29
CA SER A 108 -6.43 -8.89 17.98
C SER A 108 -7.76 -9.20 18.64
N SER A 109 -8.53 -8.16 18.91
CA SER A 109 -9.91 -8.29 19.41
C SER A 109 -10.78 -7.29 18.70
N ASP A 110 -12.05 -7.60 18.50
CA ASP A 110 -13.02 -6.69 17.93
C ASP A 110 -14.11 -6.41 18.97
N VAL A 111 -14.28 -5.14 19.33
CA VAL A 111 -15.37 -4.67 20.19
C VAL A 111 -16.21 -3.73 19.37
N TYR A 112 -17.52 -3.97 19.28
CA TYR A 112 -18.41 -3.10 18.51
C TYR A 112 -19.65 -2.71 19.30
N GLY A 113 -20.15 -1.52 19.02
CA GLY A 113 -21.43 -1.02 19.50
C GLY A 113 -22.28 -0.54 18.33
N THR A 114 -23.60 -0.69 18.43
CA THR A 114 -24.56 -0.18 17.44
C THR A 114 -25.48 0.83 18.08
N PHE A 115 -25.75 1.93 17.38
CA PHE A 115 -26.68 2.96 17.81
C PHE A 115 -27.62 3.34 16.67
N GLN A 116 -28.85 3.66 17.01
CA GLN A 116 -29.93 3.98 16.08
C GLN A 116 -30.31 5.44 16.28
N GLU A 117 -29.42 6.34 15.87
CA GLU A 117 -29.71 7.77 15.81
C GLU A 117 -29.95 8.14 14.34
N GLY A 118 -30.95 8.98 14.06
CA GLY A 118 -31.26 9.41 12.70
C GLY A 118 -30.48 10.67 12.31
N GLY A 119 -29.94 10.73 11.09
CA GLY A 119 -29.26 11.92 10.56
C GLY A 119 -28.61 11.69 9.19
N LEU A 120 -28.56 12.73 8.34
CA LEU A 120 -27.93 12.69 7.01
C LEU A 120 -28.40 11.54 6.08
N GLY A 121 -29.63 11.03 6.28
CA GLY A 121 -30.18 9.91 5.51
C GLY A 121 -29.77 8.51 6.01
N TYR A 122 -29.02 8.42 7.11
CA TYR A 122 -28.65 7.16 7.76
C TYR A 122 -29.63 6.81 8.89
N THR A 123 -29.87 5.50 9.07
CA THR A 123 -30.85 4.95 10.03
C THR A 123 -30.21 4.21 11.20
N ALA A 124 -29.00 3.68 11.01
CA ALA A 124 -28.27 2.96 12.04
C ALA A 124 -26.77 3.11 11.82
N PHE A 125 -26.03 3.16 12.91
CA PHE A 125 -24.58 3.27 12.93
C PHE A 125 -23.97 2.12 13.73
N ARG A 126 -22.77 1.71 13.35
CA ARG A 126 -21.95 0.74 14.06
C ARG A 126 -20.55 1.28 14.20
N HIS A 127 -20.09 1.45 15.43
CA HIS A 127 -18.70 1.74 15.73
C HIS A 127 -18.00 0.45 16.15
N THR A 128 -16.92 0.10 15.46
CA THR A 128 -16.07 -1.04 15.80
C THR A 128 -14.70 -0.51 16.21
N ILE A 129 -14.17 -1.04 17.31
CA ILE A 129 -12.84 -0.77 17.85
C ILE A 129 -12.08 -2.09 17.86
N SER A 130 -10.97 -2.13 17.14
CA SER A 130 -10.15 -3.31 16.91
C SER A 130 -8.72 -3.07 17.42
N PRO A 131 -8.43 -3.27 18.72
CA PRO A 131 -7.06 -3.30 19.22
C PRO A 131 -6.29 -4.48 18.63
N ARG A 132 -5.05 -4.21 18.23
CA ARG A 132 -4.13 -5.21 17.69
C ARG A 132 -2.74 -5.05 18.31
N ALA A 133 -2.07 -6.17 18.55
CA ALA A 133 -0.68 -6.22 18.94
C ALA A 133 0.04 -7.31 18.13
N VAL A 134 1.15 -6.97 17.48
CA VAL A 134 1.96 -7.93 16.72
C VAL A 134 3.37 -7.91 17.27
N ILE A 135 3.77 -9.01 17.89
CA ILE A 135 5.13 -9.22 18.37
C ILE A 135 5.88 -9.97 17.27
N ARG A 136 7.05 -9.49 16.90
CA ARG A 136 8.01 -10.18 16.01
C ARG A 136 9.34 -10.26 16.73
N TRP A 137 10.02 -11.39 16.60
CA TRP A 137 11.28 -11.63 17.28
C TRP A 137 12.17 -12.54 16.43
N SER A 138 13.45 -12.21 16.37
CA SER A 138 14.51 -13.04 15.79
C SER A 138 15.70 -13.06 16.75
N PRO A 139 16.32 -14.22 17.03
CA PRO A 139 17.47 -14.30 17.92
C PRO A 139 18.66 -13.46 17.45
N GLU A 140 19.44 -12.94 18.39
CA GLU A 140 20.70 -12.20 18.13
C GLU A 140 21.79 -13.06 17.49
N SER A 141 21.67 -14.38 17.58
CA SER A 141 22.64 -15.34 17.05
C SER A 141 21.98 -16.35 16.11
N HIS A 142 22.74 -16.78 15.12
CA HIS A 142 22.35 -17.85 14.22
C HIS A 142 23.28 -19.05 14.39
N LEU A 143 22.80 -20.23 14.04
CA LEU A 143 23.67 -21.40 13.88
C LEU A 143 24.44 -21.24 12.57
N ALA A 144 25.74 -21.46 12.61
CA ALA A 144 26.62 -21.42 11.46
C ALA A 144 27.43 -22.73 11.41
N GLY A 145 27.74 -23.17 10.21
CA GLY A 145 28.62 -24.31 9.98
C GLY A 145 29.46 -24.16 8.72
N GLY A 146 30.53 -24.92 8.65
CA GLY A 146 31.47 -24.94 7.52
C GLY A 146 32.79 -25.59 7.91
N ASP A 147 33.87 -25.16 7.28
CA ASP A 147 35.21 -25.69 7.53
C ASP A 147 35.67 -25.51 8.99
N ASP A 148 35.17 -24.48 9.70
CA ASP A 148 35.49 -24.18 11.10
C ASP A 148 34.67 -24.99 12.13
N GLY A 149 33.80 -25.91 11.68
CA GLY A 149 32.86 -26.64 12.53
C GLY A 149 31.52 -25.90 12.71
N ILE A 150 30.72 -26.33 13.71
CA ILE A 150 29.40 -25.75 14.02
C ILE A 150 29.54 -24.78 15.20
N SER A 151 29.04 -23.56 15.04
CA SER A 151 29.07 -22.52 16.07
C SER A 151 27.76 -21.73 16.12
N LEU A 152 27.50 -21.10 17.26
CA LEU A 152 26.59 -19.97 17.34
C LEU A 152 27.37 -18.70 17.01
N SER A 153 26.86 -17.88 16.10
CA SER A 153 27.52 -16.66 15.64
C SER A 153 26.54 -15.48 15.69
N PRO A 154 26.99 -14.28 16.11
CA PRO A 154 26.14 -13.08 16.10
C PRO A 154 25.60 -12.78 14.71
N ALA A 155 24.33 -12.38 14.58
CA ALA A 155 23.70 -12.07 13.30
C ALA A 155 24.46 -11.00 12.51
N ASP A 156 24.94 -9.95 13.18
CA ASP A 156 25.66 -8.83 12.53
C ASP A 156 27.02 -9.24 11.94
N SER A 157 27.61 -10.33 12.44
CA SER A 157 28.85 -10.87 11.91
C SER A 157 28.66 -11.58 10.55
N ALA A 158 27.42 -11.95 10.19
CA ALA A 158 27.13 -12.74 9.00
C ALA A 158 27.57 -12.06 7.70
N SER A 159 27.55 -10.72 7.65
CA SER A 159 27.96 -9.93 6.49
C SER A 159 29.45 -10.09 6.16
N THR A 160 30.27 -10.47 7.13
CA THR A 160 31.71 -10.72 6.91
C THR A 160 31.98 -12.07 6.24
N LYS A 161 31.10 -13.06 6.47
CA LYS A 161 31.28 -14.45 6.02
C LYS A 161 30.45 -14.78 4.79
N TYR A 162 29.17 -14.42 4.75
CA TYR A 162 28.24 -14.86 3.71
C TYR A 162 28.01 -13.79 2.63
N TRP A 163 27.65 -14.25 1.44
CA TRP A 163 27.26 -13.40 0.32
C TRP A 163 25.77 -13.11 0.32
N THR A 164 25.38 -11.92 -0.15
CA THR A 164 23.99 -11.61 -0.50
C THR A 164 23.86 -11.56 -2.02
N PHE A 165 22.89 -12.27 -2.55
CA PHE A 165 22.54 -12.27 -3.97
C PHE A 165 21.12 -12.79 -4.16
N SER A 166 20.42 -12.34 -5.21
CA SER A 166 19.00 -12.68 -5.39
C SER A 166 18.18 -12.35 -4.14
N ASP A 167 17.60 -13.37 -3.50
CA ASP A 167 16.76 -13.41 -2.31
C ASP A 167 17.50 -14.03 -1.10
N PHE A 168 18.80 -14.29 -1.24
CA PHE A 168 19.66 -14.78 -0.18
C PHE A 168 20.02 -13.61 0.73
N SER A 169 19.11 -13.34 1.67
CA SER A 169 19.32 -12.40 2.78
C SER A 169 20.28 -13.00 3.81
N LEU A 170 20.92 -12.16 4.61
CA LEU A 170 21.62 -12.60 5.82
C LEU A 170 20.63 -12.94 6.95
N PRO A 171 21.07 -13.64 8.01
CA PRO A 171 20.31 -13.75 9.26
C PRO A 171 19.93 -12.36 9.79
N SER A 172 18.68 -12.20 10.21
CA SER A 172 18.21 -11.02 10.93
C SER A 172 18.13 -11.31 12.43
N SER A 173 18.40 -10.30 13.25
CA SER A 173 18.18 -10.28 14.69
C SER A 173 17.24 -9.13 15.06
N GLY A 174 16.77 -9.13 16.31
CA GLY A 174 16.00 -8.05 16.89
C GLY A 174 14.54 -8.42 17.15
N GLY A 175 13.82 -7.49 17.76
CA GLY A 175 12.42 -7.71 18.13
C GLY A 175 11.62 -6.43 18.04
N THR A 176 10.37 -6.55 17.59
CA THR A 176 9.46 -5.39 17.51
C THR A 176 8.11 -5.78 18.08
N VAL A 177 7.49 -4.88 18.84
CA VAL A 177 6.07 -4.96 19.20
C VAL A 177 5.33 -3.85 18.50
N GLN A 178 4.44 -4.20 17.57
CA GLN A 178 3.58 -3.22 16.91
C GLN A 178 2.22 -3.19 17.60
N PHE A 179 1.89 -2.07 18.20
CA PHE A 179 0.55 -1.81 18.72
C PHE A 179 -0.26 -1.04 17.68
N GLY A 180 -1.54 -1.40 17.55
CA GLY A 180 -2.46 -0.62 16.75
C GLY A 180 -3.85 -0.60 17.34
N LEU A 181 -4.58 0.47 17.04
CA LEU A 181 -5.99 0.62 17.35
C LEU A 181 -6.68 1.07 16.08
N PHE A 182 -7.39 0.14 15.45
CA PHE A 182 -8.25 0.47 14.32
C PHE A 182 -9.65 0.77 14.82
N GLN A 183 -10.28 1.79 14.28
CA GLN A 183 -11.67 2.12 14.54
C GLN A 183 -12.40 2.34 13.23
N SER A 184 -13.59 1.77 13.08
CA SER A 184 -14.46 2.03 11.92
C SER A 184 -15.85 2.44 12.38
N LEU A 185 -16.42 3.41 11.67
CA LEU A 185 -17.81 3.84 11.81
C LEU A 185 -18.54 3.50 10.53
N GLU A 186 -19.35 2.46 10.58
CA GLU A 186 -20.23 2.04 9.50
C GLU A 186 -21.63 2.62 9.71
N ALA A 187 -22.33 2.93 8.62
CA ALA A 187 -23.71 3.35 8.66
C ALA A 187 -24.57 2.58 7.66
N LYS A 188 -25.86 2.48 7.97
CA LYS A 188 -26.89 1.95 7.08
C LYS A 188 -27.76 3.08 6.56
N ARG A 189 -28.05 3.04 5.27
CA ARG A 189 -29.00 3.93 4.60
C ARG A 189 -30.05 3.10 3.87
N GLU A 190 -31.30 3.54 3.92
CA GLU A 190 -32.34 2.98 3.07
C GLU A 190 -32.33 3.68 1.71
N SER A 191 -32.31 2.88 0.66
CA SER A 191 -32.40 3.28 -0.75
C SER A 191 -33.62 2.61 -1.39
N PRO A 192 -34.19 3.16 -2.48
CA PRO A 192 -35.22 2.47 -3.27
C PRO A 192 -34.82 1.05 -3.73
N SER A 193 -33.52 0.76 -3.82
CA SER A 193 -32.97 -0.56 -4.19
C SER A 193 -32.69 -1.49 -3.01
N GLY A 194 -32.95 -1.07 -1.77
CA GLY A 194 -32.69 -1.85 -0.55
C GLY A 194 -31.82 -1.12 0.47
N ILE A 195 -31.27 -1.86 1.43
CA ILE A 195 -30.41 -1.31 2.49
C ILE A 195 -28.97 -1.25 1.99
N GLU A 196 -28.38 -0.07 1.97
CA GLU A 196 -26.97 0.17 1.66
C GLU A 196 -26.17 0.29 2.96
N LYS A 197 -24.99 -0.33 2.99
CA LYS A 197 -24.02 -0.22 4.10
C LYS A 197 -22.78 0.50 3.60
N THR A 198 -22.36 1.52 4.32
CA THR A 198 -21.21 2.36 3.94
C THR A 198 -20.33 2.63 5.16
N GLU A 199 -19.01 2.54 5.00
CA GLU A 199 -18.06 3.02 6.02
C GLU A 199 -17.94 4.55 5.89
N LEU A 200 -18.34 5.27 6.94
CA LEU A 200 -18.31 6.72 6.99
C LEU A 200 -16.98 7.26 7.50
N ALA A 201 -16.33 6.51 8.39
CA ALA A 201 -15.05 6.89 8.94
C ALA A 201 -14.22 5.65 9.30
N SER A 202 -12.91 5.74 9.11
CA SER A 202 -11.93 4.80 9.65
C SER A 202 -10.78 5.58 10.29
N LEU A 203 -10.36 5.22 11.49
CA LEU A 203 -9.18 5.77 12.16
C LEU A 203 -8.23 4.63 12.51
N ASP A 204 -7.02 4.63 11.95
CA ASP A 204 -5.94 3.72 12.30
C ASP A 204 -4.90 4.48 13.13
N LEU A 205 -4.68 4.04 14.37
CA LEU A 205 -3.58 4.50 15.20
C LEU A 205 -2.55 3.38 15.27
N ALA A 206 -1.26 3.68 15.07
CA ALA A 206 -0.21 2.69 15.16
C ALA A 206 1.08 3.25 15.76
N VAL A 207 1.72 2.44 16.61
CA VAL A 207 3.02 2.69 17.19
C VAL A 207 3.79 1.38 17.27
N SER A 208 5.08 1.38 16.96
CA SER A 208 5.96 0.24 17.15
C SER A 208 6.95 0.49 18.28
N TYR A 209 7.26 -0.55 19.04
CA TYR A 209 8.30 -0.59 20.05
C TYR A 209 9.41 -1.51 19.54
N ASP A 210 10.61 -0.97 19.38
CA ASP A 210 11.84 -1.72 19.14
C ASP A 210 12.37 -2.26 20.46
N MET A 211 12.53 -3.57 20.52
CA MET A 211 13.06 -4.28 21.70
C MET A 211 14.57 -4.15 21.83
N ASP A 212 15.27 -3.79 20.76
CA ASP A 212 16.73 -3.66 20.74
C ASP A 212 17.13 -2.34 20.04
N PRO A 213 16.89 -1.18 20.69
CA PRO A 213 17.10 0.13 20.07
C PRO A 213 18.58 0.52 19.88
N GLY A 214 19.52 -0.35 20.28
CA GLY A 214 20.95 -0.06 20.27
C GLY A 214 21.29 1.26 20.95
N ASP A 215 22.06 2.10 20.27
CA ASP A 215 22.55 3.39 20.77
C ASP A 215 21.50 4.52 20.73
N SER A 216 20.35 4.32 20.09
CA SER A 216 19.35 5.39 19.91
C SER A 216 18.60 5.74 21.20
N GLU A 217 18.57 4.82 22.18
CA GLU A 217 17.77 4.84 23.42
C GLU A 217 16.25 5.13 23.23
N ARG A 218 15.77 5.27 21.98
CA ARG A 218 14.38 5.54 21.61
C ARG A 218 13.72 4.27 21.07
N SER A 219 13.14 3.49 21.96
CA SER A 219 12.41 2.27 21.58
C SER A 219 11.11 2.50 20.82
N PHE A 220 10.34 3.56 21.12
CA PHE A 220 9.07 3.80 20.44
C PHE A 220 9.26 4.57 19.13
N SER A 221 8.62 4.11 18.07
CA SER A 221 8.39 4.93 16.88
C SER A 221 7.49 6.12 17.24
N PRO A 222 7.47 7.15 16.39
CA PRO A 222 6.37 8.10 16.39
C PRO A 222 5.01 7.39 16.35
N LEU A 223 4.03 7.93 17.06
CA LEU A 223 2.63 7.52 16.96
C LEU A 223 2.09 8.06 15.64
N SER A 224 1.63 7.14 14.78
CA SER A 224 0.97 7.49 13.52
C SER A 224 -0.55 7.41 13.67
N ALA A 225 -1.26 8.34 13.04
CA ALA A 225 -2.71 8.33 12.90
C ALA A 225 -3.09 8.54 11.43
N SER A 226 -3.99 7.69 10.92
CA SER A 226 -4.58 7.83 9.59
C SER A 226 -6.11 7.81 9.71
N LEU A 227 -6.74 8.91 9.35
CA LEU A 227 -8.18 9.11 9.36
C LEU A 227 -8.70 9.16 7.93
N ASN A 228 -9.61 8.27 7.56
CA ASN A 228 -10.40 8.38 6.34
C ASN A 228 -11.84 8.73 6.72
N LEU A 229 -12.45 9.69 6.02
CA LEU A 229 -13.84 10.08 6.17
C LEU A 229 -14.53 10.07 4.80
N THR A 230 -15.64 9.37 4.69
CA THR A 230 -16.51 9.32 3.51
C THR A 230 -17.96 9.60 3.93
N PRO A 231 -18.30 10.84 4.29
CA PRO A 231 -19.64 11.17 4.79
C PRO A 231 -20.74 10.95 3.72
N VAL A 232 -20.38 11.10 2.45
CA VAL A 232 -21.24 10.91 1.26
C VAL A 232 -20.38 10.40 0.11
N THR A 233 -20.99 9.79 -0.91
CA THR A 233 -20.22 9.16 -2.01
C THR A 233 -19.41 10.17 -2.83
N LEU A 234 -19.85 11.43 -2.89
CA LEU A 234 -19.19 12.52 -3.62
C LEU A 234 -17.99 13.11 -2.88
N ALA A 235 -17.82 12.90 -1.57
CA ALA A 235 -16.79 13.55 -0.78
C ALA A 235 -15.98 12.55 0.05
N ARG A 236 -14.66 12.57 -0.12
CA ARG A 236 -13.71 11.77 0.65
C ARG A 236 -12.64 12.66 1.23
N PHE A 237 -12.35 12.49 2.50
CA PHE A 237 -11.29 13.19 3.20
C PHE A 237 -10.35 12.16 3.80
N ARG A 238 -9.05 12.41 3.68
CA ARG A 238 -8.00 11.63 4.33
C ARG A 238 -7.12 12.59 5.09
N ALA A 239 -6.81 12.27 6.34
CA ALA A 239 -5.84 13.02 7.14
C ALA A 239 -4.85 12.02 7.73
N ASP A 240 -3.56 12.34 7.61
CA ASP A 240 -2.47 11.54 8.15
C ASP A 240 -1.64 12.44 9.06
N ALA A 241 -1.23 11.95 10.22
CA ALA A 241 -0.41 12.69 11.17
C ALA A 241 0.52 11.74 11.94
N ALA A 242 1.69 12.24 12.35
CA ALA A 242 2.59 11.51 13.22
C ALA A 242 3.16 12.40 14.32
N TRP A 243 3.25 11.86 15.53
CA TRP A 243 3.79 12.54 16.71
C TRP A 243 4.98 11.78 17.27
N ASP A 244 6.08 12.48 17.53
CA ASP A 244 7.16 11.96 18.35
C ASP A 244 6.68 11.85 19.80
N LEU A 245 6.78 10.65 20.39
CA LEU A 245 6.26 10.39 21.74
C LEU A 245 7.18 10.89 22.86
N TYR A 246 8.47 11.07 22.57
CA TYR A 246 9.48 11.51 23.52
C TYR A 246 9.48 13.04 23.62
N ASP A 247 9.56 13.71 22.47
CA ASP A 247 9.60 15.17 22.40
C ASP A 247 8.17 15.77 22.43
N ARG A 248 7.14 14.93 22.20
CA ARG A 248 5.71 15.31 22.19
C ARG A 248 5.37 16.31 21.10
N GLU A 249 6.09 16.22 19.99
CA GLU A 249 5.95 17.13 18.85
C GLU A 249 5.25 16.41 17.69
N LEU A 250 4.42 17.16 16.97
CA LEU A 250 3.90 16.72 15.68
C LEU A 250 5.05 16.82 14.67
N ILE A 251 5.40 15.70 14.03
CA ILE A 251 6.53 15.64 13.09
C ILE A 251 6.09 15.49 11.63
N SER A 252 4.83 15.08 11.41
CA SER A 252 4.25 15.04 10.07
C SER A 252 2.75 15.25 10.14
N MET A 253 2.20 15.96 9.16
CA MET A 253 0.75 16.13 8.99
C MET A 253 0.45 16.41 7.53
N GLY A 254 -0.56 15.73 7.00
CA GLY A 254 -1.11 15.99 5.69
C GLY A 254 -2.58 15.69 5.65
N PHE A 255 -3.29 16.31 4.71
CA PHE A 255 -4.64 15.91 4.39
C PHE A 255 -4.89 15.98 2.89
N THR A 256 -5.76 15.09 2.43
CA THR A 256 -6.25 15.04 1.06
C THR A 256 -7.77 15.14 1.08
N THR A 257 -8.31 16.12 0.38
CA THR A 257 -9.74 16.28 0.16
C THR A 257 -10.05 15.94 -1.28
N SER A 258 -10.98 15.03 -1.51
CA SER A 258 -11.44 14.63 -2.84
C SER A 258 -12.94 14.83 -2.96
N LEU A 259 -13.36 15.58 -3.96
CA LEU A 259 -14.74 15.79 -4.33
C LEU A 259 -14.94 15.28 -5.75
N GLN A 260 -15.95 14.43 -5.96
CA GLN A 260 -16.33 13.91 -7.26
C GLN A 260 -17.84 14.09 -7.46
N ILE A 261 -18.20 14.98 -8.36
CA ILE A 261 -19.59 15.28 -8.68
C ILE A 261 -19.84 14.76 -10.09
N VAL A 262 -20.79 13.84 -10.22
CA VAL A 262 -21.22 13.28 -11.49
C VAL A 262 -22.69 13.53 -11.65
N GLY A 263 -23.09 13.97 -12.84
CA GLY A 263 -24.49 14.12 -13.20
C GLY A 263 -24.84 13.43 -14.50
N ASN A 264 -26.09 12.94 -14.54
CA ASN A 264 -26.69 12.27 -15.69
C ASN A 264 -25.87 11.06 -16.20
N ASP A 265 -25.32 10.29 -15.26
CA ASP A 265 -24.66 9.01 -15.53
C ASP A 265 -25.71 7.89 -15.70
N ARG A 266 -25.56 7.06 -16.74
CA ARG A 266 -26.45 5.93 -17.01
C ARG A 266 -26.43 4.87 -15.91
N THR A 267 -25.43 4.88 -15.02
CA THR A 267 -25.30 3.94 -13.90
C THR A 267 -25.80 4.48 -12.55
N LEU A 268 -26.37 5.70 -12.48
CA LEU A 268 -27.04 6.29 -11.31
C LEU A 268 -26.37 5.97 -9.95
N VAL A 269 -25.29 6.67 -9.60
CA VAL A 269 -24.72 6.63 -8.23
C VAL A 269 -25.73 7.28 -7.27
N PRO A 270 -25.93 6.76 -6.03
CA PRO A 270 -27.00 7.21 -5.12
C PRO A 270 -27.07 8.72 -4.84
N ASP A 271 -25.96 9.46 -4.98
CA ASP A 271 -25.90 10.90 -4.70
C ASP A 271 -25.60 11.77 -5.96
N SER A 272 -25.91 11.28 -7.17
CA SER A 272 -25.72 12.09 -8.39
C SER A 272 -26.60 13.35 -8.37
N VAL A 273 -26.02 14.49 -8.75
CA VAL A 273 -26.77 15.75 -8.97
C VAL A 273 -27.08 15.83 -10.47
N SER A 274 -28.29 16.23 -10.88
CA SER A 274 -28.65 16.37 -12.29
C SER A 274 -28.85 17.85 -12.64
N PHE A 275 -28.14 18.32 -13.66
CA PHE A 275 -28.29 19.66 -14.23
C PHE A 275 -28.56 19.49 -15.73
N GLN A 276 -29.74 19.93 -16.19
CA GLN A 276 -30.13 20.01 -17.61
C GLN A 276 -30.10 18.70 -18.44
N GLY A 277 -29.90 17.52 -17.83
CA GLY A 277 -29.99 16.23 -18.53
C GLY A 277 -28.84 15.94 -19.52
N LEU A 278 -27.74 16.68 -19.46
CA LEU A 278 -26.50 16.40 -20.19
C LEU A 278 -25.44 15.83 -19.22
N PRO A 279 -24.62 14.85 -19.65
CA PRO A 279 -23.57 14.29 -18.80
C PRO A 279 -22.53 15.31 -18.37
N TYR A 280 -22.14 15.25 -17.11
CA TYR A 280 -21.00 16.01 -16.62
C TYR A 280 -20.25 15.27 -15.51
N ARG A 281 -18.95 15.56 -15.40
CA ARG A 281 -18.08 15.07 -14.35
C ARG A 281 -17.16 16.19 -13.88
N LEU A 282 -17.25 16.53 -12.60
CA LEU A 282 -16.35 17.45 -11.94
C LEU A 282 -15.56 16.67 -10.90
N SER A 283 -14.23 16.81 -10.92
CA SER A 283 -13.38 16.30 -9.85
C SER A 283 -12.49 17.40 -9.30
N PHE A 284 -12.34 17.40 -7.99
CA PHE A 284 -11.48 18.31 -7.27
C PHE A 284 -10.72 17.50 -6.23
N THR A 285 -9.40 17.57 -6.27
CA THR A 285 -8.52 16.96 -5.29
C THR A 285 -7.58 18.02 -4.75
N HIS A 286 -7.63 18.25 -3.45
CA HIS A 286 -6.70 19.12 -2.74
C HIS A 286 -5.77 18.26 -1.89
N HIS A 287 -4.47 18.47 -2.04
CA HIS A 287 -3.43 17.85 -1.24
C HIS A 287 -2.73 18.93 -0.42
N TYR A 288 -2.66 18.72 0.88
CA TYR A 288 -1.94 19.57 1.81
C TYR A 288 -0.93 18.75 2.60
N THR A 289 0.27 19.29 2.80
CA THR A 289 1.30 18.74 3.69
C THR A 289 1.93 19.90 4.45
N ARG A 290 1.96 19.79 5.77
CA ARG A 290 2.59 20.79 6.63
C ARG A 290 4.11 20.69 6.54
N GLY A 291 4.78 21.83 6.40
CA GLY A 291 6.23 21.94 6.51
C GLY A 291 6.68 21.96 7.98
N PHE A 292 7.79 21.27 8.26
CA PHE A 292 8.45 21.23 9.57
C PHE A 292 9.92 21.65 9.39
N ASP A 293 10.60 22.02 10.48
CA ASP A 293 12.02 22.39 10.48
C ASP A 293 12.41 23.50 9.49
N GLY A 294 11.55 24.50 9.36
CA GLY A 294 11.75 25.63 8.44
C GLY A 294 11.39 25.35 6.98
N ALA A 295 10.84 24.17 6.67
CA ALA A 295 10.22 23.91 5.38
C ALA A 295 8.86 24.61 5.26
N ASP A 296 8.52 25.04 4.04
CA ASP A 296 7.22 25.63 3.73
C ASP A 296 6.11 24.58 3.64
N ASP A 297 4.88 25.00 3.93
CA ASP A 297 3.68 24.18 3.69
C ASP A 297 3.47 23.96 2.19
N LEU A 298 3.11 22.73 1.80
CA LEU A 298 2.77 22.37 0.44
C LEU A 298 1.25 22.23 0.30
N SER A 299 0.64 22.97 -0.63
CA SER A 299 -0.80 22.96 -0.86
C SER A 299 -1.08 23.00 -2.34
N LYS A 300 -1.59 21.90 -2.90
CA LYS A 300 -1.83 21.75 -4.34
C LYS A 300 -3.25 21.31 -4.63
N ILE A 301 -3.87 21.93 -5.61
CA ILE A 301 -5.16 21.53 -6.16
C ILE A 301 -4.93 20.89 -7.52
N ARG A 302 -5.63 19.79 -7.75
CA ARG A 302 -5.94 19.25 -9.07
C ARG A 302 -7.44 19.37 -9.26
N ALA A 303 -7.88 20.03 -10.32
CA ALA A 303 -9.28 20.06 -10.69
C ALA A 303 -9.44 19.60 -12.14
N SER A 304 -10.52 18.89 -12.41
CA SER A 304 -10.93 18.57 -13.78
C SER A 304 -12.44 18.69 -13.95
N ALA A 305 -12.84 19.08 -15.15
CA ALA A 305 -14.23 19.19 -15.55
C ALA A 305 -14.38 18.57 -16.94
N SER A 306 -15.33 17.66 -17.10
CA SER A 306 -15.75 17.10 -18.38
C SER A 306 -17.24 17.38 -18.53
N LEU A 307 -17.58 18.18 -19.53
CA LEU A 307 -18.91 18.76 -19.70
C LEU A 307 -19.39 18.50 -21.13
N GLU A 308 -20.56 17.86 -21.27
CA GLU A 308 -21.30 17.87 -22.52
C GLU A 308 -22.15 19.14 -22.58
N LEU A 309 -21.74 20.13 -23.37
CA LEU A 309 -22.47 21.41 -23.49
C LEU A 309 -23.74 21.27 -24.33
N THR A 310 -23.66 20.44 -25.37
CA THR A 310 -24.77 20.04 -26.25
C THR A 310 -24.46 18.63 -26.80
N PRO A 311 -25.39 17.91 -27.45
CA PRO A 311 -25.10 16.58 -28.02
C PRO A 311 -23.94 16.53 -29.03
N SER A 312 -23.46 17.68 -29.50
CA SER A 312 -22.35 17.76 -30.46
C SER A 312 -21.16 18.57 -29.95
N TRP A 313 -21.17 19.04 -28.70
CA TRP A 313 -20.10 19.86 -28.13
C TRP A 313 -19.70 19.32 -26.76
N SER A 314 -18.42 18.97 -26.61
CA SER A 314 -17.85 18.59 -25.32
C SER A 314 -16.65 19.46 -24.96
N ILE A 315 -16.50 19.73 -23.67
CA ILE A 315 -15.36 20.43 -23.09
C ILE A 315 -14.75 19.56 -22.00
N ASP A 316 -13.44 19.35 -22.10
CA ASP A 316 -12.62 18.84 -21.01
C ASP A 316 -11.64 19.92 -20.56
N TYR A 317 -11.59 20.16 -19.25
CA TYR A 317 -10.65 21.06 -18.62
C TYR A 317 -9.92 20.33 -17.50
N THR A 318 -8.61 20.48 -17.43
CA THR A 318 -7.80 19.99 -16.30
C THR A 318 -6.81 21.07 -15.88
N THR A 319 -6.68 21.30 -14.59
CA THR A 319 -5.77 22.27 -14.03
C THR A 319 -5.08 21.74 -12.79
N TYR A 320 -3.82 22.14 -12.62
CA TYR A 320 -3.04 21.88 -11.43
C TYR A 320 -2.54 23.22 -10.92
N TYR A 321 -2.93 23.55 -9.70
CA TYR A 321 -2.66 24.84 -9.09
C TYR A 321 -1.89 24.65 -7.79
N ASP A 322 -0.77 25.34 -7.65
CA ASP A 322 0.00 25.39 -6.42
C ASP A 322 -0.50 26.58 -5.58
N ILE A 323 -1.27 26.29 -4.53
CA ILE A 323 -1.79 27.31 -3.63
C ILE A 323 -0.65 27.96 -2.85
N SER A 324 0.36 27.18 -2.43
CA SER A 324 1.51 27.68 -1.68
C SER A 324 2.30 28.72 -2.47
N LYS A 325 2.43 28.52 -3.79
CA LYS A 325 3.09 29.47 -4.69
C LYS A 325 2.15 30.49 -5.36
N GLY A 326 0.84 30.36 -5.17
CA GLY A 326 -0.16 31.20 -5.82
C GLY A 326 -0.13 31.16 -7.36
N SER A 327 0.23 30.02 -7.96
CA SER A 327 0.44 29.91 -9.42
C SER A 327 -0.08 28.60 -10.01
N PHE A 328 -0.46 28.67 -11.29
CA PHE A 328 -0.83 27.49 -12.06
C PHE A 328 0.43 26.74 -12.50
N ILE A 329 0.49 25.44 -12.21
CA ILE A 329 1.53 24.54 -12.70
C ILE A 329 1.22 24.16 -14.15
N ASN A 330 -0.03 23.78 -14.42
CA ASN A 330 -0.50 23.55 -15.77
C ASN A 330 -2.02 23.77 -15.88
N GLN A 331 -2.46 23.96 -17.11
CA GLN A 331 -3.84 24.06 -17.54
C GLN A 331 -3.95 23.39 -18.91
N SER A 332 -4.98 22.58 -19.10
CA SER A 332 -5.29 21.92 -20.36
C SER A 332 -6.76 22.06 -20.65
N TYR A 333 -7.08 22.60 -21.83
CA TYR A 333 -8.44 22.75 -22.35
C TYR A 333 -8.56 21.90 -23.60
N THR A 334 -9.58 21.07 -23.68
CA THR A 334 -9.95 20.33 -24.89
C THR A 334 -11.39 20.68 -25.23
N LEU A 335 -11.62 21.18 -26.44
CA LEU A 335 -12.93 21.48 -26.98
C LEU A 335 -13.14 20.59 -28.19
N ARG A 336 -14.19 19.77 -28.17
CA ARG A 336 -14.57 18.90 -29.29
C ARG A 336 -15.92 19.31 -29.84
N ARG A 337 -16.02 19.29 -31.17
CA ARG A 337 -17.27 19.51 -31.90
C ARG A 337 -17.48 18.40 -32.91
N ASP A 338 -18.53 17.62 -32.73
CA ASP A 338 -18.99 16.58 -33.66
C ASP A 338 -19.87 17.21 -34.74
N LEU A 339 -19.43 17.21 -36.01
CA LEU A 339 -20.15 17.74 -37.17
C LEU A 339 -20.71 16.62 -38.06
N HIS A 340 -21.07 15.47 -37.47
CA HIS A 340 -21.55 14.25 -38.11
C HIS A 340 -20.47 13.45 -38.86
N CYS A 341 -20.10 13.87 -40.07
CA CYS A 341 -19.02 13.22 -40.83
C CYS A 341 -17.64 13.82 -40.51
N TRP A 342 -17.63 14.98 -39.86
CA TRP A 342 -16.43 15.75 -39.54
C TRP A 342 -16.29 15.90 -38.03
N GLU A 343 -15.06 15.99 -37.54
CA GLU A 343 -14.73 16.32 -36.16
C GLU A 343 -13.83 17.53 -36.15
N ALA A 344 -14.11 18.48 -35.25
CA ALA A 344 -13.16 19.52 -34.88
C ALA A 344 -12.67 19.29 -33.44
N LEU A 345 -11.36 19.38 -33.25
CA LEU A 345 -10.67 19.23 -31.97
C LEU A 345 -9.76 20.44 -31.77
N PHE A 346 -9.94 21.12 -30.65
CA PHE A 346 -9.04 22.16 -30.18
C PHE A 346 -8.48 21.78 -28.82
N VAL A 347 -7.15 21.79 -28.68
CA VAL A 347 -6.44 21.54 -27.44
C VAL A 347 -5.55 22.74 -27.14
N ARG A 348 -5.69 23.34 -25.96
CA ARG A 348 -4.82 24.41 -25.46
C ARG A 348 -4.13 23.91 -24.20
N HIS A 349 -2.81 23.88 -24.20
CA HIS A 349 -2.01 23.62 -23.00
C HIS A 349 -1.27 24.91 -22.60
N ILE A 350 -1.20 25.14 -21.30
CA ILE A 350 -0.46 26.24 -20.69
C ILE A 350 0.22 25.66 -19.45
N SER A 351 1.53 25.77 -19.36
CA SER A 351 2.31 25.42 -18.17
C SER A 351 3.25 26.57 -17.82
N ASP A 352 4.03 26.38 -16.76
CA ASP A 352 5.12 27.26 -16.38
C ASP A 352 6.33 27.17 -17.33
N MET A 353 6.46 26.08 -18.10
CA MET A 353 7.57 25.85 -19.02
C MET A 353 7.22 26.03 -20.49
N ASP A 354 5.96 25.85 -20.87
CA ASP A 354 5.53 25.92 -22.25
C ASP A 354 4.07 26.35 -22.38
N SER A 355 3.73 26.86 -23.55
CA SER A 355 2.33 27.10 -23.91
C SER A 355 2.13 26.86 -25.38
N GLY A 356 0.98 26.28 -25.73
CA GLY A 356 0.74 25.93 -27.11
C GLY A 356 -0.68 25.50 -27.36
N PHE A 357 -1.02 25.42 -28.63
CA PHE A 357 -2.31 24.91 -29.04
C PHE A 357 -2.17 23.95 -30.21
N TYR A 358 -3.10 23.02 -30.25
CA TYR A 358 -3.29 22.08 -31.32
C TYR A 358 -4.73 22.19 -31.80
N PHE A 359 -4.90 22.35 -33.10
CA PHE A 359 -6.20 22.36 -33.75
C PHE A 359 -6.22 21.33 -34.86
N ARG A 360 -7.29 20.54 -34.94
CA ARG A 360 -7.52 19.57 -35.99
C ARG A 360 -8.97 19.62 -36.45
N ILE A 361 -9.18 19.61 -37.76
CA ILE A 361 -10.44 19.22 -38.37
C ILE A 361 -10.17 18.01 -39.25
N ASN A 362 -10.94 16.93 -39.10
CA ASN A 362 -10.81 15.73 -39.92
C ASN A 362 -12.16 15.11 -40.26
N ILE A 363 -12.22 14.31 -41.32
CA ILE A 363 -13.34 13.41 -41.58
C ILE A 363 -13.20 12.21 -40.64
N VAL A 364 -14.27 11.82 -39.94
CA VAL A 364 -14.23 10.74 -38.94
C VAL A 364 -13.94 9.39 -39.60
N ASP A 365 -14.62 9.10 -40.71
CA ASP A 365 -14.48 7.84 -41.46
C ASP A 365 -13.24 7.79 -42.37
N LEU A 366 -12.65 8.95 -42.68
CA LEU A 366 -11.45 9.10 -43.51
C LEU A 366 -10.43 10.02 -42.80
N PRO A 367 -9.79 9.54 -41.72
CA PRO A 367 -8.93 10.36 -40.86
C PRO A 367 -7.67 10.90 -41.58
N ASP A 368 -7.31 10.31 -42.72
CA ASP A 368 -6.23 10.80 -43.60
C ASP A 368 -6.56 12.17 -44.23
N ILE A 369 -7.84 12.50 -44.37
CA ILE A 369 -8.30 13.82 -44.84
C ILE A 369 -8.48 14.72 -43.62
N LYS A 370 -7.43 15.49 -43.30
CA LYS A 370 -7.38 16.39 -42.15
C LYS A 370 -6.65 17.70 -42.43
N VAL A 371 -7.04 18.74 -41.69
CA VAL A 371 -6.31 20.01 -41.56
C VAL A 371 -5.90 20.15 -40.11
N GLU A 372 -4.60 20.33 -39.85
CA GLU A 372 -4.07 20.45 -38.49
C GLU A 372 -3.10 21.63 -38.36
N GLN A 373 -3.11 22.26 -37.19
CA GLN A 373 -2.17 23.31 -36.81
C GLN A 373 -1.66 23.02 -35.41
N HIS A 374 -0.34 23.07 -35.24
CA HIS A 374 0.34 22.90 -33.96
C HIS A 374 1.25 24.10 -33.72
N VAL A 375 1.08 24.76 -32.58
CA VAL A 375 1.93 25.87 -32.14
C VAL A 375 2.38 25.59 -30.72
N SER A 376 3.68 25.70 -30.48
CA SER A 376 4.32 25.53 -29.17
C SER A 376 5.32 26.66 -28.94
N ASN A 377 5.22 27.32 -27.79
CA ASN A 377 6.16 28.32 -27.30
C ASN A 377 6.76 27.77 -26.01
N PHE A 378 8.09 27.80 -25.91
CA PHE A 378 8.87 27.41 -24.73
C PHE A 378 9.46 28.64 -24.05
#